data_AF-A0A956Q555-F1
#
_entry.id   AF-A0A956Q555-F1
#
_cell.length_a   1.000
_cell.length_b   1.000
_cell.length_c   1.000
_cell.angle_alpha   90.00
_cell.angle_beta   90.00
_cell.angle_gamma   90.00
#
_symmetry.space_group_name_H-M   'P 1'
#
loop_
_entity.id
_entity.type
_entity.pdbx_description
1 polymer ?
#
loop_
_entity_poly.entity_id
_entity_poly.type
_entity_poly.pdbx_seq_one_letter_code
_entity_poly.pdbx_strand_id
1 'polypeptide(L)'
;RYAFVQFIASQQKQDVKNRLKKMGMQVMADRQVGWSISDRWAYQDVALKGWVLGCPPDYFSKDGQIWNFPIIDPAKLFDANGQLDRTAPGTQLLERLYRKIFSENTGVRIDHTLGLIDPWVYPKDAPTTKDGTRLFSSPTHDALKQYSRIKPDDINKDKAPDSGEWVKQAAMTEDRVRTYGALVDQLILPLAKAAGIDKNKLIFEDLGAITAPTATVLKERGLSAIRVTQFINPHDPQDMHRGKNVPSHHWLTPGTHDNPALYNWVTDMFIRPPDTMKHDEWAKRKSDHLLRLQYDMYGHLSPSQCKRRGLKTNWNDAQDLTRAMVTELFLSPARNVQLFFADWFGMRDNYNQPGLFDDNVNWQLRIPHDYQKAYFKAVSQGKAINLPRTLRNGLKIKQPAGPCTDKAFGSLVKELDHLAAILDEPVR
;
A
#
# COMPACT_ATOMS: atom_id res chain seq x y z
N ARG A 1 -1.09 -26.34 26.23
CA ARG A 1 -1.99 -25.17 26.07
C ARG A 1 -1.84 -24.46 24.71
N TYR A 2 -0.72 -23.77 24.42
CA TYR A 2 -0.59 -22.94 23.21
C TYR A 2 -0.70 -23.70 21.88
N ALA A 3 -0.16 -24.92 21.78
CA ALA A 3 -0.32 -25.76 20.60
C ALA A 3 -1.79 -26.09 20.29
N PHE A 4 -2.61 -26.33 21.33
CA PHE A 4 -4.05 -26.56 21.16
C PHE A 4 -4.78 -25.30 20.69
N VAL A 5 -4.42 -24.11 21.20
CA VAL A 5 -4.98 -22.84 20.72
C VAL A 5 -4.67 -22.64 19.23
N GLN A 6 -3.43 -22.91 18.81
CA GLN A 6 -3.03 -22.83 17.40
C GLN A 6 -3.80 -23.84 16.53
N PHE A 7 -4.04 -25.05 17.03
CA PHE A 7 -4.88 -26.04 16.36
C PHE A 7 -6.31 -25.53 16.15
N ILE A 8 -6.96 -24.99 17.19
CA ILE A 8 -8.31 -24.44 17.09
C ILE A 8 -8.36 -23.26 16.12
N ALA A 9 -7.40 -22.32 16.20
CA ALA A 9 -7.32 -21.20 15.27
C ALA A 9 -7.13 -21.67 13.81
N SER A 10 -6.33 -22.71 13.59
CA SER A 10 -6.15 -23.32 12.27
C SER A 10 -7.45 -23.91 11.72
N GLN A 11 -8.24 -24.58 12.57
CA GLN A 11 -9.53 -25.15 12.16
C GLN A 11 -10.54 -24.05 11.79
N GLN A 12 -10.70 -23.05 12.66
CA GLN A 12 -11.60 -21.92 12.40
C GLN A 12 -11.22 -21.16 11.13
N LYS A 13 -9.91 -20.96 10.89
CA LYS A 13 -9.40 -20.35 9.66
C LYS A 13 -9.77 -21.18 8.43
N GLN A 14 -9.65 -22.51 8.50
CA GLN A 14 -10.01 -23.39 7.40
C GLN A 14 -11.51 -23.36 7.10
N ASP A 15 -12.36 -23.30 8.12
CA ASP A 15 -13.81 -23.17 7.97
C ASP A 15 -14.20 -21.86 7.27
N VAL A 16 -13.61 -20.74 7.68
CA VAL A 16 -13.81 -19.44 7.03
C VAL A 16 -13.38 -19.48 5.57
N LYS A 17 -12.20 -20.05 5.28
CA LYS A 17 -11.72 -20.21 3.90
C LYS A 17 -12.65 -21.05 3.04
N ASN A 18 -13.17 -22.16 3.59
CA ASN A 18 -14.11 -23.02 2.87
C ASN A 18 -15.40 -22.27 2.55
N ARG A 19 -15.91 -21.45 3.48
CA ARG A 19 -17.09 -20.60 3.25
C ARG A 19 -16.83 -19.54 2.17
N LEU A 20 -15.71 -18.81 2.26
CA LEU A 20 -15.35 -17.79 1.27
C LEU A 20 -15.16 -18.39 -0.13
N LYS A 21 -14.53 -19.57 -0.23
CA LYS A 21 -14.37 -20.29 -1.50
C LYS A 21 -15.73 -20.64 -2.13
N LYS A 22 -16.72 -21.09 -1.35
CA LYS A 22 -18.09 -21.36 -1.84
C LYS A 22 -18.78 -20.09 -2.38
N MET A 23 -18.38 -18.92 -1.89
CA MET A 23 -18.87 -17.61 -2.37
C MET A 23 -18.04 -17.05 -3.54
N GLY A 24 -17.05 -17.79 -4.05
CA GLY A 24 -16.13 -17.29 -5.08
C GLY A 24 -15.16 -16.22 -4.58
N MET A 25 -15.06 -16.00 -3.26
CA MET A 25 -14.17 -15.00 -2.67
C MET A 25 -12.76 -15.56 -2.44
N GLN A 26 -11.77 -14.71 -2.70
CA GLN A 26 -10.36 -14.97 -2.45
C GLN A 26 -9.94 -14.33 -1.12
N VAL A 27 -8.93 -14.92 -0.46
CA VAL A 27 -8.34 -14.39 0.77
C VAL A 27 -6.92 -13.93 0.48
N MET A 28 -6.66 -12.66 0.74
CA MET A 28 -5.32 -12.10 0.74
C MET A 28 -4.84 -11.92 2.17
N ALA A 29 -3.62 -12.34 2.44
CA ALA A 29 -2.98 -12.08 3.73
C ALA A 29 -1.99 -10.92 3.62
N ASP A 30 -1.51 -10.47 4.77
CA ASP A 30 -0.48 -9.45 4.88
C ASP A 30 0.72 -10.04 5.65
N ARG A 31 1.91 -10.02 5.04
CA ARG A 31 3.15 -10.49 5.65
C ARG A 31 3.86 -9.28 6.26
N GLN A 32 3.54 -9.00 7.52
CA GLN A 32 4.20 -7.98 8.34
C GLN A 32 5.73 -8.09 8.32
N VAL A 33 6.42 -6.95 8.36
CA VAL A 33 7.89 -6.94 8.47
C VAL A 33 8.40 -7.35 9.86
N GLY A 34 7.60 -7.07 10.90
CA GLY A 34 7.97 -7.24 12.30
C GLY A 34 7.95 -8.68 12.82
N TRP A 35 8.76 -8.91 13.85
CA TRP A 35 8.86 -10.17 14.59
C TRP A 35 7.95 -10.14 15.81
N SER A 36 7.21 -11.24 16.04
CA SER A 36 6.45 -11.42 17.28
C SER A 36 7.39 -11.48 18.48
N ILE A 37 6.89 -11.18 19.69
CA ILE A 37 7.70 -11.29 20.93
C ILE A 37 8.31 -12.68 21.08
N SER A 38 7.55 -13.73 20.72
CA SER A 38 8.02 -15.12 20.75
C SER A 38 9.13 -15.38 19.72
N ASP A 39 9.03 -14.84 18.51
CA ASP A 39 10.09 -14.99 17.50
C ASP A 39 11.36 -14.25 17.94
N ARG A 40 11.22 -13.06 18.52
CA ARG A 40 12.36 -12.31 19.07
C ARG A 40 13.08 -13.10 20.16
N TRP A 41 12.35 -13.87 20.98
CA TRP A 41 12.95 -14.74 21.99
C TRP A 41 13.56 -16.01 21.41
N ALA A 42 12.86 -16.68 20.49
CA ALA A 42 13.29 -17.97 19.95
C ALA A 42 14.47 -17.86 18.96
N TYR A 43 14.58 -16.73 18.25
CA TYR A 43 15.54 -16.54 17.17
C TYR A 43 16.50 -15.37 17.41
N GLN A 44 16.82 -15.08 18.68
CA GLN A 44 17.72 -13.97 19.06
C GLN A 44 19.04 -14.01 18.29
N ASP A 45 19.62 -15.21 18.15
CA ASP A 45 20.90 -15.36 17.46
C ASP A 45 20.79 -15.03 15.98
N VAL A 46 19.63 -15.12 15.35
CA VAL A 46 19.46 -14.83 13.91
C VAL A 46 19.53 -13.32 13.62
N ALA A 47 19.25 -12.48 14.63
CA ALA A 47 19.20 -11.04 14.47
C ALA A 47 20.60 -10.39 14.37
N LEU A 48 20.70 -9.32 13.59
CA LEU A 48 21.86 -8.46 13.53
C LEU A 48 22.02 -7.71 14.87
N LYS A 49 23.17 -7.90 15.53
CA LYS A 49 23.42 -7.30 16.85
C LYS A 49 23.63 -5.78 16.74
N GLY A 50 23.02 -5.03 17.66
CA GLY A 50 23.17 -3.57 17.77
C GLY A 50 22.34 -2.74 16.79
N TRP A 51 21.73 -3.37 15.78
CA TRP A 51 20.96 -2.70 14.73
C TRP A 51 19.54 -3.25 14.65
N VAL A 52 18.58 -2.37 14.38
CA VAL A 52 17.17 -2.72 14.23
C VAL A 52 16.60 -2.02 13.00
N LEU A 53 15.51 -2.57 12.48
CA LEU A 53 14.77 -2.02 11.35
C LEU A 53 13.89 -0.84 11.80
N GLY A 54 13.78 0.19 10.96
CA GLY A 54 12.84 1.30 11.12
C GLY A 54 12.46 1.91 9.78
N CYS A 55 11.82 3.08 9.84
CA CYS A 55 11.56 3.93 8.68
C CYS A 55 12.45 5.18 8.75
N PRO A 56 13.05 5.67 7.64
CA PRO A 56 13.60 7.02 7.61
C PRO A 56 12.51 8.09 7.84
N PRO A 57 12.87 9.38 7.93
CA PRO A 57 11.90 10.46 7.87
C PRO A 57 10.98 10.32 6.66
N ASP A 58 9.68 10.50 6.87
CA ASP A 58 8.67 10.28 5.84
C ASP A 58 7.46 11.22 6.00
N TYR A 59 6.39 10.93 5.26
CA TYR A 59 5.14 11.70 5.29
C TYR A 59 4.51 11.77 6.69
N PHE A 60 4.71 10.75 7.52
CA PHE A 60 4.09 10.63 8.84
C PHE A 60 4.96 11.18 9.96
N SER A 61 6.29 11.05 9.84
CA SER A 61 7.22 11.44 10.91
C SER A 61 8.47 12.12 10.36
N LYS A 62 8.73 13.34 10.83
CA LYS A 62 9.95 14.11 10.52
C LYS A 62 11.22 13.50 11.13
N ASP A 63 11.09 12.73 12.21
CA ASP A 63 12.19 12.06 12.89
C ASP A 63 12.30 10.57 12.50
N GLY A 64 11.48 10.15 11.53
CA GLY A 64 11.29 8.76 11.12
C GLY A 64 10.53 7.93 12.15
N GLN A 65 10.42 6.63 11.91
CA GLN A 65 9.58 5.73 12.71
C GLN A 65 10.38 4.63 13.41
N ILE A 66 10.31 4.61 14.75
CA ILE A 66 10.98 3.62 15.61
C ILE A 66 10.14 2.34 15.67
N TRP A 67 10.51 1.33 14.89
CA TRP A 67 9.77 0.06 14.95
C TRP A 67 10.35 -0.95 15.93
N ASN A 68 11.63 -0.82 16.29
CA ASN A 68 12.38 -1.75 17.14
C ASN A 68 12.24 -3.22 16.72
N PHE A 69 12.10 -3.49 15.42
CA PHE A 69 12.06 -4.86 14.90
C PHE A 69 13.48 -5.36 14.64
N PRO A 70 13.83 -6.58 15.09
CA PRO A 70 15.08 -7.19 14.67
C PRO A 70 15.13 -7.33 13.15
N ILE A 71 16.31 -7.10 12.59
CA ILE A 71 16.64 -7.45 11.21
C ILE A 71 17.53 -8.69 11.21
N ILE A 72 17.33 -9.60 10.26
CA ILE A 72 18.19 -10.78 10.15
C ILE A 72 19.60 -10.35 9.76
N ASP A 73 20.62 -10.90 10.43
CA ASP A 73 22.01 -10.71 10.05
C ASP A 73 22.23 -11.22 8.61
N PRO A 74 22.72 -10.39 7.68
CA PRO A 74 22.99 -10.82 6.31
C PRO A 74 23.88 -12.07 6.20
N ALA A 75 24.82 -12.27 7.14
CA ALA A 75 25.67 -13.47 7.18
C ALA A 75 24.90 -14.75 7.54
N LYS A 76 23.65 -14.61 8.00
CA LYS A 76 22.71 -15.71 8.30
C LYS A 76 21.62 -15.86 7.24
N LEU A 77 21.78 -15.16 6.10
CA LEU A 77 20.93 -15.25 4.92
C LEU A 77 21.72 -15.64 3.68
N PHE A 78 22.86 -14.99 3.47
CA PHE A 78 23.54 -15.01 2.19
C PHE A 78 24.92 -15.66 2.27
N ASP A 79 25.32 -16.29 1.16
CA ASP A 79 26.69 -16.71 0.92
C ASP A 79 27.59 -15.51 0.56
N ALA A 80 28.89 -15.79 0.33
CA ALA A 80 29.87 -14.77 -0.04
C ALA A 80 29.58 -14.06 -1.37
N ASN A 81 28.71 -14.62 -2.22
CA ASN A 81 28.30 -14.07 -3.51
C ASN A 81 26.94 -13.33 -3.42
N GLY A 82 26.43 -13.11 -2.19
CA GLY A 82 25.16 -12.45 -1.95
C GLY A 82 23.94 -13.26 -2.41
N GLN A 83 24.10 -14.57 -2.64
CA GLN A 83 23.00 -15.48 -2.96
C GLN A 83 22.48 -16.14 -1.67
N LEU A 84 21.25 -16.65 -1.69
CA LEU A 84 20.61 -17.15 -0.49
C LEU A 84 21.20 -18.51 -0.06
N ASP A 85 21.81 -18.58 1.12
CA ASP A 85 22.26 -19.83 1.74
C ASP A 85 21.08 -20.53 2.41
N ARG A 86 20.68 -21.68 1.87
CA ARG A 86 19.56 -22.51 2.38
C ARG A 86 19.83 -23.16 3.73
N THR A 87 21.09 -23.33 4.08
CA THR A 87 21.50 -23.93 5.35
C THR A 87 21.52 -22.90 6.48
N ALA A 88 21.61 -21.62 6.14
CA ALA A 88 21.66 -20.54 7.11
C ALA A 88 20.34 -20.43 7.92
N PRO A 89 20.42 -20.21 9.24
CA PRO A 89 19.25 -20.23 10.12
C PRO A 89 18.24 -19.10 9.82
N GLY A 90 18.71 -17.95 9.32
CA GLY A 90 17.84 -16.85 8.91
C GLY A 90 17.03 -17.20 7.66
N THR A 91 17.65 -17.88 6.69
CA THR A 91 16.95 -18.37 5.50
C THR A 91 15.87 -19.37 5.87
N GLN A 92 16.19 -20.33 6.73
CA GLN A 92 15.22 -21.34 7.20
C GLN A 92 14.04 -20.71 7.94
N LEU A 93 14.30 -19.65 8.74
CA LEU A 93 13.24 -18.91 9.41
C LEU A 93 12.30 -18.24 8.39
N LEU A 94 12.83 -17.46 7.44
CA LEU A 94 12.02 -16.82 6.41
C LEU A 94 11.25 -17.84 5.58
N GLU A 95 11.91 -18.94 5.21
CA GLU A 95 11.29 -20.00 4.43
C GLU A 95 10.08 -20.61 5.16
N ARG A 96 10.18 -20.88 6.46
CA ARG A 96 9.04 -21.35 7.28
C ARG A 96 7.89 -20.34 7.29
N LEU A 97 8.19 -19.05 7.48
CA LEU A 97 7.19 -17.99 7.55
C LEU A 97 6.46 -17.79 6.21
N TYR A 98 7.20 -17.72 5.11
CA TYR A 98 6.64 -17.57 3.77
C TYR A 98 5.90 -18.84 3.30
N ARG A 99 6.43 -20.04 3.56
CA ARG A 99 5.71 -21.30 3.28
C ARG A 99 4.36 -21.34 3.98
N LYS A 100 4.32 -20.99 5.27
CA LYS A 100 3.08 -20.98 6.05
C LYS A 100 2.07 -20.02 5.46
N ILE A 101 2.42 -18.74 5.26
CA ILE A 101 1.47 -17.74 4.77
C ILE A 101 1.00 -18.05 3.33
N PHE A 102 1.87 -18.55 2.45
CA PHE A 102 1.45 -18.93 1.10
C PHE A 102 0.56 -20.16 1.07
N SER A 103 0.84 -21.18 1.89
CA SER A 103 -0.01 -22.40 1.95
C SER A 103 -1.45 -22.10 2.40
N GLU A 104 -1.67 -20.97 3.07
CA GLU A 104 -2.94 -20.67 3.70
C GLU A 104 -3.78 -19.61 2.97
N ASN A 105 -3.26 -18.97 1.93
CA ASN A 105 -3.91 -17.82 1.29
C ASN A 105 -3.86 -17.90 -0.23
N THR A 106 -4.68 -17.07 -0.90
CA THR A 106 -4.73 -17.02 -2.37
C THR A 106 -3.92 -15.86 -2.98
N GLY A 107 -3.46 -14.95 -2.13
CA GLY A 107 -2.58 -13.83 -2.44
C GLY A 107 -1.99 -13.29 -1.14
N VAL A 108 -0.91 -12.51 -1.23
CA VAL A 108 -0.23 -11.97 -0.05
C VAL A 108 0.34 -10.59 -0.36
N ARG A 109 0.03 -9.60 0.48
CA ARG A 109 0.78 -8.34 0.56
C ARG A 109 2.06 -8.59 1.34
N ILE A 110 3.20 -8.22 0.75
CA ILE A 110 4.50 -8.22 1.40
C ILE A 110 4.71 -6.81 1.94
N ASP A 111 4.57 -6.67 3.25
CA ASP A 111 4.76 -5.42 3.96
C ASP A 111 6.21 -4.96 3.88
N HIS A 112 6.41 -3.66 3.69
CA HIS A 112 7.69 -2.99 3.66
C HIS A 112 8.73 -3.72 2.82
N THR A 113 8.49 -3.85 1.51
CA THR A 113 9.37 -4.60 0.60
C THR A 113 10.79 -4.02 0.57
N LEU A 114 10.93 -2.71 0.81
CA LEU A 114 12.23 -2.06 0.99
C LEU A 114 13.04 -2.73 2.11
N GLY A 115 12.39 -3.20 3.17
CA GLY A 115 13.01 -3.94 4.27
C GLY A 115 13.64 -5.29 3.88
N LEU A 116 13.25 -5.84 2.73
CA LEU A 116 13.81 -7.08 2.18
C LEU A 116 14.92 -6.82 1.15
N ILE A 117 14.84 -5.69 0.45
CA ILE A 117 15.73 -5.37 -0.66
C ILE A 117 16.85 -4.42 -0.22
N ASP A 118 16.53 -3.31 0.45
CA ASP A 118 17.49 -2.31 0.91
C ASP A 118 17.02 -1.64 2.24
N PRO A 119 17.10 -2.39 3.35
CA PRO A 119 16.43 -2.03 4.60
C PRO A 119 17.03 -0.78 5.24
N TRP A 120 16.17 0.07 5.82
CA TRP A 120 16.58 1.16 6.68
C TRP A 120 16.82 0.66 8.11
N VAL A 121 18.05 0.82 8.59
CA VAL A 121 18.48 0.37 9.91
C VAL A 121 19.04 1.52 10.74
N TYR A 122 18.87 1.43 12.05
CA TYR A 122 19.42 2.37 13.01
C TYR A 122 19.94 1.63 14.26
N PRO A 123 20.84 2.24 15.05
CA PRO A 123 21.29 1.65 16.31
C PRO A 123 20.12 1.44 17.27
N LYS A 124 20.06 0.27 17.92
CA LYS A 124 18.93 -0.16 18.76
C LYS A 124 18.49 0.86 19.82
N ASP A 125 19.44 1.60 20.39
CA ASP A 125 19.19 2.53 21.48
C ASP A 125 19.13 4.00 21.01
N ALA A 126 19.05 4.24 19.69
CA ALA A 126 18.95 5.59 19.15
C ALA A 126 17.57 6.20 19.46
N PRO A 127 17.50 7.50 19.80
CA PRO A 127 16.26 8.17 20.18
C PRO A 127 15.34 8.47 18.99
N THR A 128 15.86 8.43 17.77
CA THR A 128 15.13 8.61 16.52
C THR A 128 15.75 7.74 15.43
N THR A 129 15.10 7.61 14.28
CA THR A 129 15.61 6.83 13.14
C THR A 129 16.17 7.69 12.02
N LYS A 130 16.11 9.02 12.16
CA LYS A 130 16.57 9.99 11.14
C LYS A 130 18.02 9.83 10.73
N ASP A 131 18.88 9.46 11.68
CA ASP A 131 20.32 9.28 11.48
C ASP A 131 20.68 7.82 11.14
N GLY A 132 19.66 7.01 10.78
CA GLY A 132 19.84 5.66 10.27
C GLY A 132 20.48 5.62 8.87
N THR A 133 20.55 4.42 8.31
CA THR A 133 21.17 4.20 7.01
C THR A 133 20.63 2.95 6.31
N ARG A 134 21.06 2.69 5.07
CA ARG A 134 20.62 1.55 4.25
C ARG A 134 21.56 0.35 4.42
N LEU A 135 21.10 -0.76 4.99
CA LEU A 135 21.96 -1.90 5.34
C LEU A 135 22.80 -2.41 4.15
N PHE A 136 22.20 -2.50 2.97
CA PHE A 136 22.89 -3.00 1.76
C PHE A 136 23.46 -1.90 0.88
N SER A 137 23.23 -0.62 1.21
CA SER A 137 23.65 0.52 0.40
C SER A 137 24.50 1.54 1.19
N SER A 138 25.24 1.09 2.20
CA SER A 138 26.08 1.98 3.04
C SER A 138 27.58 1.64 2.94
N PRO A 139 28.21 1.88 1.77
CA PRO A 139 29.57 1.44 1.46
C PRO A 139 30.67 2.11 2.29
N THR A 140 30.37 3.24 2.92
CA THR A 140 31.31 4.04 3.72
C THR A 140 31.05 3.93 5.22
N HIS A 141 29.98 3.25 5.65
CA HIS A 141 29.61 3.20 7.06
C HIS A 141 30.48 2.17 7.82
N ASP A 142 31.12 2.57 8.92
CA ASP A 142 32.12 1.72 9.57
C ASP A 142 31.62 0.34 10.00
N ALA A 143 30.45 0.27 10.63
CA ALA A 143 29.88 -1.00 11.08
C ALA A 143 29.21 -1.82 9.96
N LEU A 144 28.72 -1.17 8.89
CA LEU A 144 27.78 -1.77 7.94
C LEU A 144 28.36 -1.92 6.52
N LYS A 145 29.50 -1.30 6.21
CA LYS A 145 30.16 -1.39 4.90
C LYS A 145 30.43 -2.83 4.46
N GLN A 146 30.63 -3.74 5.41
CA GLN A 146 30.80 -5.18 5.14
C GLN A 146 29.57 -5.84 4.50
N TYR A 147 28.38 -5.26 4.68
CA TYR A 147 27.12 -5.75 4.08
C TYR A 147 26.73 -5.00 2.81
N SER A 148 27.44 -3.91 2.47
CA SER A 148 27.14 -3.10 1.30
C SER A 148 27.34 -3.88 0.00
N ARG A 149 26.37 -3.77 -0.91
CA ARG A 149 26.39 -4.38 -2.26
C ARG A 149 26.91 -3.42 -3.33
N ILE A 150 27.20 -2.19 -2.92
CA ILE A 150 27.73 -1.12 -3.77
C ILE A 150 29.05 -0.58 -3.19
N LYS A 151 29.73 0.26 -3.96
CA LYS A 151 31.01 0.91 -3.63
C LYS A 151 30.78 2.41 -3.35
N PRO A 152 31.74 3.11 -2.71
CA PRO A 152 31.60 4.54 -2.41
C PRO A 152 31.33 5.44 -3.63
N ASP A 153 31.77 5.07 -4.83
CA ASP A 153 31.53 5.86 -6.04
C ASP A 153 30.12 5.65 -6.63
N ASP A 154 29.39 4.64 -6.18
CA ASP A 154 28.03 4.33 -6.62
C ASP A 154 26.95 5.18 -5.95
N ILE A 155 27.30 5.94 -4.90
CA ILE A 155 26.35 6.80 -4.16
C ILE A 155 26.42 8.26 -4.63
N ASN A 156 25.30 8.96 -4.52
CA ASN A 156 25.23 10.41 -4.68
C ASN A 156 25.55 11.09 -3.35
N LYS A 157 26.78 11.63 -3.22
CA LYS A 157 27.30 12.21 -1.97
C LYS A 157 26.52 13.43 -1.47
N ASP A 158 25.79 14.11 -2.36
CA ASP A 158 24.96 15.28 -2.03
C ASP A 158 23.54 14.89 -1.56
N LYS A 159 23.22 13.60 -1.56
CA LYS A 159 21.92 13.07 -1.12
C LYS A 159 22.12 12.34 0.21
N ALA A 160 21.15 12.45 1.10
CA ALA A 160 21.15 11.67 2.33
C ALA A 160 20.73 10.21 2.05
N PRO A 161 21.09 9.24 2.90
CA PRO A 161 20.79 7.81 2.68
C PRO A 161 19.31 7.45 2.60
N ASP A 162 18.44 8.29 3.14
CA ASP A 162 16.99 8.14 3.07
C ASP A 162 16.45 8.48 1.68
N SER A 163 17.13 9.33 0.91
CA SER A 163 16.72 9.71 -0.45
C SER A 163 16.66 8.52 -1.41
N GLY A 164 15.61 8.49 -2.25
CA GLY A 164 15.53 7.54 -3.36
C GLY A 164 16.67 7.67 -4.38
N GLU A 165 17.32 8.83 -4.41
CA GLU A 165 18.50 9.12 -5.24
C GLU A 165 19.82 8.79 -4.55
N TRP A 166 19.83 8.23 -3.33
CA TRP A 166 21.06 7.90 -2.61
C TRP A 166 22.00 7.01 -3.43
N VAL A 167 21.46 5.97 -4.05
CA VAL A 167 22.18 5.07 -4.96
C VAL A 167 21.99 5.54 -6.39
N LYS A 168 23.07 5.70 -7.14
CA LYS A 168 23.01 6.07 -8.57
C LYS A 168 22.31 4.98 -9.35
N GLN A 169 21.39 5.35 -10.25
CA GLN A 169 20.73 4.37 -11.11
C GLN A 169 21.73 3.57 -11.97
N ALA A 170 22.82 4.21 -12.43
CA ALA A 170 23.88 3.55 -13.19
C ALA A 170 24.65 2.48 -12.39
N ALA A 171 24.54 2.48 -11.06
CA ALA A 171 25.14 1.45 -10.22
C ALA A 171 24.35 0.13 -10.25
N MET A 172 23.12 0.10 -10.77
CA MET A 172 22.27 -1.09 -10.81
C MET A 172 22.62 -1.98 -12.00
N THR A 173 23.77 -2.64 -11.93
CA THR A 173 24.16 -3.70 -12.88
C THR A 173 23.34 -4.96 -12.64
N GLU A 174 23.24 -5.82 -13.66
CA GLU A 174 22.50 -7.10 -13.57
C GLU A 174 22.91 -7.94 -12.34
N ASP A 175 24.21 -8.00 -12.05
CA ASP A 175 24.75 -8.72 -10.89
C ASP A 175 24.26 -8.13 -9.54
N ARG A 176 24.25 -6.81 -9.42
CA ARG A 176 23.75 -6.12 -8.23
C ARG A 176 22.24 -6.29 -8.10
N VAL A 177 21.48 -6.15 -9.20
CA VAL A 177 20.03 -6.41 -9.16
C VAL A 177 19.76 -7.86 -8.74
N ARG A 178 20.57 -8.84 -9.18
CA ARG A 178 20.44 -10.24 -8.72
C ARG A 178 20.68 -10.40 -7.22
N THR A 179 21.70 -9.75 -6.66
CA THR A 179 21.97 -9.82 -5.21
C THR A 179 20.92 -9.07 -4.39
N TYR A 180 20.53 -7.85 -4.79
CA TYR A 180 19.39 -7.10 -4.23
C TYR A 180 18.08 -7.89 -4.26
N GLY A 181 17.79 -8.57 -5.36
CA GLY A 181 16.61 -9.40 -5.54
C GLY A 181 16.67 -10.81 -4.95
N ALA A 182 17.77 -11.23 -4.31
CA ALA A 182 18.00 -12.63 -3.95
C ALA A 182 16.87 -13.26 -3.11
N LEU A 183 16.36 -12.54 -2.10
CA LEU A 183 15.21 -13.01 -1.30
C LEU A 183 13.94 -13.16 -2.14
N VAL A 184 13.69 -12.20 -3.05
CA VAL A 184 12.52 -12.22 -3.93
C VAL A 184 12.61 -13.41 -4.90
N ASP A 185 13.75 -13.56 -5.57
CA ASP A 185 13.94 -14.53 -6.64
C ASP A 185 14.10 -15.95 -6.15
N GLN A 186 14.80 -16.13 -5.04
CA GLN A 186 15.18 -17.46 -4.56
C GLN A 186 14.20 -17.94 -3.49
N LEU A 187 13.56 -17.07 -2.72
CA LEU A 187 12.66 -17.48 -1.64
C LEU A 187 11.20 -17.15 -1.95
N ILE A 188 10.85 -15.88 -2.14
CA ILE A 188 9.44 -15.46 -2.16
C ILE A 188 8.70 -15.98 -3.39
N LEU A 189 9.21 -15.70 -4.60
CA LEU A 189 8.53 -16.11 -5.84
C LEU A 189 8.46 -17.64 -6.01
N PRO A 190 9.52 -18.43 -5.73
CA PRO A 190 9.44 -19.88 -5.82
C PRO A 190 8.45 -20.48 -4.81
N LEU A 191 8.41 -19.98 -3.58
CA LEU A 191 7.47 -20.47 -2.57
C LEU A 191 6.02 -20.11 -2.91
N ALA A 192 5.76 -18.89 -3.40
CA ALA A 192 4.43 -18.50 -3.88
C ALA A 192 3.98 -19.39 -5.05
N LYS A 193 4.86 -19.60 -6.04
CA LYS A 193 4.60 -20.50 -7.18
C LYS A 193 4.31 -21.93 -6.72
N ALA A 194 5.08 -22.46 -5.77
CA ALA A 194 4.87 -23.80 -5.21
C ALA A 194 3.53 -23.94 -4.49
N ALA A 195 3.01 -22.85 -3.91
CA ALA A 195 1.67 -22.78 -3.32
C ALA A 195 0.55 -22.49 -4.34
N GLY A 196 0.86 -22.38 -5.64
CA GLY A 196 -0.13 -22.06 -6.68
C GLY A 196 -0.56 -20.59 -6.70
N ILE A 197 0.21 -19.69 -6.10
CA ILE A 197 -0.05 -18.25 -6.10
C ILE A 197 0.71 -17.61 -7.26
N ASP A 198 -0.03 -17.05 -8.21
CA ASP A 198 0.52 -16.25 -9.30
C ASP A 198 1.17 -14.96 -8.76
N LYS A 199 2.29 -14.54 -9.34
CA LYS A 199 3.02 -13.33 -8.87
C LYS A 199 2.17 -12.07 -8.88
N ASN A 200 1.15 -11.97 -9.74
CA ASN A 200 0.26 -10.82 -9.79
C ASN A 200 -0.73 -10.76 -8.61
N LYS A 201 -0.81 -11.84 -7.82
CA LYS A 201 -1.54 -11.89 -6.54
C LYS A 201 -0.65 -11.57 -5.33
N LEU A 202 0.60 -11.22 -5.57
CA LEU A 202 1.51 -10.70 -4.56
C LEU A 202 1.58 -9.19 -4.68
N ILE A 203 1.37 -8.47 -3.58
CA ILE A 203 1.50 -7.01 -3.52
C ILE A 203 2.81 -6.70 -2.82
N PHE A 204 3.81 -6.17 -3.53
CA PHE A 204 5.05 -5.72 -2.91
C PHE A 204 4.87 -4.27 -2.48
N GLU A 205 4.61 -4.03 -1.20
CA GLU A 205 4.42 -2.67 -0.74
C GLU A 205 5.77 -1.92 -0.77
N ASP A 206 5.79 -0.87 -1.59
CA ASP A 206 6.93 -0.05 -1.95
C ASP A 206 6.69 1.43 -1.61
N LEU A 207 5.99 1.74 -0.52
CA LEU A 207 5.72 3.12 -0.10
C LEU A 207 6.92 3.70 0.66
N GLY A 208 6.93 5.03 0.76
CA GLY A 208 8.02 5.77 1.39
C GLY A 208 9.16 6.06 0.41
N ALA A 209 10.39 6.13 0.93
CA ALA A 209 11.54 6.50 0.12
C ALA A 209 12.11 5.31 -0.66
N ILE A 210 11.56 5.11 -1.87
CA ILE A 210 11.92 4.02 -2.79
C ILE A 210 13.34 4.20 -3.30
N THR A 211 14.20 3.23 -3.00
CA THR A 211 15.60 3.25 -3.44
C THR A 211 15.75 2.72 -4.87
N ALA A 212 16.79 3.17 -5.60
CA ALA A 212 17.09 2.64 -6.93
C ALA A 212 17.22 1.09 -6.98
N PRO A 213 17.84 0.41 -5.99
CA PRO A 213 17.79 -1.06 -5.91
C PRO A 213 16.37 -1.63 -5.87
N THR A 214 15.51 -1.10 -4.99
CA THR A 214 14.12 -1.58 -4.84
C THR A 214 13.32 -1.36 -6.12
N ALA A 215 13.35 -0.14 -6.67
CA ALA A 215 12.65 0.20 -7.90
C ALA A 215 13.10 -0.69 -9.08
N THR A 216 14.41 -0.92 -9.22
CA THR A 216 14.97 -1.75 -10.30
C THR A 216 14.57 -3.22 -10.13
N VAL A 217 14.67 -3.77 -8.92
CA VAL A 217 14.28 -5.16 -8.64
C VAL A 217 12.81 -5.41 -9.01
N LEU A 218 11.90 -4.55 -8.54
CA LEU A 218 10.46 -4.69 -8.83
C LEU A 218 10.16 -4.54 -10.32
N LYS A 219 10.76 -3.54 -10.98
CA LYS A 219 10.55 -3.24 -12.40
C LYS A 219 10.98 -4.39 -13.30
N GLU A 220 12.20 -4.89 -13.14
CA GLU A 220 12.74 -5.95 -14.02
C GLU A 220 11.99 -7.27 -13.88
N ARG A 221 11.39 -7.52 -12.70
CA ARG A 221 10.58 -8.73 -12.45
C ARG A 221 9.10 -8.54 -12.77
N GLY A 222 8.68 -7.32 -13.12
CA GLY A 222 7.29 -6.95 -13.34
C GLY A 222 6.40 -7.30 -12.15
N LEU A 223 6.86 -6.94 -10.94
CA LEU A 223 6.16 -7.24 -9.69
C LEU A 223 5.11 -6.17 -9.38
N SER A 224 3.98 -6.59 -8.83
CA SER A 224 2.95 -5.63 -8.45
C SER A 224 3.36 -4.83 -7.22
N ALA A 225 2.91 -3.59 -7.19
CA ALA A 225 3.17 -2.63 -6.14
C ALA A 225 1.86 -1.94 -5.73
N ILE A 226 1.90 -1.08 -4.73
CA ILE A 226 0.71 -0.36 -4.23
C ILE A 226 0.81 1.14 -4.50
N ARG A 227 -0.28 1.74 -4.97
CA ARG A 227 -0.39 3.18 -5.21
C ARG A 227 -1.54 3.74 -4.37
N VAL A 228 -1.29 4.86 -3.71
CA VAL A 228 -2.17 5.44 -2.69
C VAL A 228 -2.54 6.86 -3.12
N THR A 229 -3.78 7.11 -3.55
CA THR A 229 -4.13 8.42 -4.15
C THR A 229 -4.06 9.59 -3.16
N GLN A 230 -4.14 9.33 -1.85
CA GLN A 230 -3.87 10.36 -0.82
C GLN A 230 -2.40 10.87 -0.85
N PHE A 231 -1.47 10.12 -1.44
CA PHE A 231 -0.05 10.51 -1.54
C PHE A 231 0.30 11.31 -2.79
N ILE A 232 -0.65 11.54 -3.71
CA ILE A 232 -0.41 12.26 -4.96
C ILE A 232 0.29 13.60 -4.71
N ASN A 233 1.42 13.83 -5.39
CA ASN A 233 1.95 15.17 -5.58
C ASN A 233 1.26 15.84 -6.79
N PRO A 234 0.35 16.81 -6.59
CA PRO A 234 -0.42 17.39 -7.70
C PRO A 234 0.43 18.28 -8.63
N HIS A 235 1.65 18.63 -8.22
CA HIS A 235 2.59 19.41 -9.03
C HIS A 235 3.39 18.54 -10.00
N ASP A 236 3.46 17.23 -9.79
CA ASP A 236 4.11 16.29 -10.70
C ASP A 236 3.05 15.61 -11.59
N PRO A 237 2.99 15.92 -12.89
CA PRO A 237 2.03 15.27 -13.77
C PRO A 237 2.27 13.75 -13.94
N GLN A 238 3.50 13.29 -13.68
CA GLN A 238 3.94 11.90 -13.79
C GLN A 238 3.96 11.17 -12.44
N ASP A 239 3.43 11.80 -11.38
CA ASP A 239 3.36 11.19 -10.05
C ASP A 239 2.77 9.77 -10.12
N MET A 240 3.48 8.83 -9.50
CA MET A 240 3.18 7.40 -9.57
C MET A 240 1.88 7.01 -8.87
N HIS A 241 1.38 7.83 -7.93
CA HIS A 241 0.14 7.59 -7.20
C HIS A 241 -1.09 8.12 -7.93
N ARG A 242 -0.90 8.93 -8.97
CA ARG A 242 -1.99 9.48 -9.78
C ARG A 242 -2.66 8.38 -10.59
N GLY A 243 -3.99 8.24 -10.47
CA GLY A 243 -4.72 7.07 -10.99
C GLY A 243 -4.42 6.76 -12.46
N LYS A 244 -4.37 7.77 -13.33
CA LYS A 244 -4.09 7.57 -14.76
C LYS A 244 -2.68 7.05 -15.09
N ASN A 245 -1.71 7.24 -14.19
CA ASN A 245 -0.32 6.84 -14.38
C ASN A 245 -0.07 5.43 -13.84
N VAL A 246 -1.02 4.84 -13.12
CA VAL A 246 -0.84 3.55 -12.45
C VAL A 246 -0.85 2.39 -13.46
N PRO A 247 0.24 1.60 -13.54
CA PRO A 247 0.29 0.40 -14.37
C PRO A 247 -0.78 -0.63 -14.01
N SER A 248 -1.24 -1.36 -15.02
CA SER A 248 -2.39 -2.29 -14.90
C SER A 248 -2.19 -3.43 -13.91
N HIS A 249 -0.93 -3.84 -13.66
CA HIS A 249 -0.60 -4.91 -12.74
C HIS A 249 -0.45 -4.44 -11.29
N HIS A 250 -0.43 -3.14 -11.00
CA HIS A 250 -0.37 -2.59 -9.64
C HIS A 250 -1.76 -2.56 -8.97
N TRP A 251 -1.73 -2.34 -7.65
CA TRP A 251 -2.90 -2.15 -6.80
C TRP A 251 -3.09 -0.66 -6.52
N LEU A 252 -4.31 -0.17 -6.65
CA LEU A 252 -4.67 1.22 -6.40
C LEU A 252 -5.65 1.32 -5.23
N THR A 253 -5.38 2.21 -4.29
CA THR A 253 -6.22 2.46 -3.11
C THR A 253 -6.27 3.96 -2.80
N PRO A 254 -7.33 4.48 -2.18
CA PRO A 254 -7.32 5.86 -1.68
C PRO A 254 -6.31 6.05 -0.56
N GLY A 255 -6.43 5.21 0.46
CA GLY A 255 -5.60 5.17 1.66
C GLY A 255 -5.34 3.72 2.07
N THR A 256 -4.53 3.55 3.11
CA THR A 256 -4.27 2.27 3.76
C THR A 256 -4.79 2.30 5.19
N HIS A 257 -4.45 1.27 5.98
CA HIS A 257 -4.76 1.23 7.39
C HIS A 257 -3.99 2.29 8.22
N ASP A 258 -2.89 2.82 7.66
CA ASP A 258 -2.04 3.87 8.26
C ASP A 258 -2.46 5.29 7.89
N ASN A 259 -3.48 5.42 7.03
CA ASN A 259 -3.97 6.69 6.56
C ASN A 259 -5.28 7.06 7.26
N PRO A 260 -5.62 8.37 7.34
CA PRO A 260 -6.97 8.76 7.65
C PRO A 260 -7.96 8.17 6.65
N ALA A 261 -9.14 7.79 7.16
CA ALA A 261 -10.23 7.35 6.30
C ALA A 261 -10.52 8.43 5.25
N LEU A 262 -10.81 8.02 4.01
CA LEU A 262 -10.91 8.90 2.85
C LEU A 262 -11.87 10.06 3.08
N TYR A 263 -13.05 9.80 3.66
CA TYR A 263 -14.01 10.87 3.93
C TYR A 263 -13.43 11.89 4.94
N ASN A 264 -12.72 11.43 5.97
CA ASN A 264 -12.06 12.30 6.94
C ASN A 264 -10.95 13.13 6.27
N TRP A 265 -10.10 12.47 5.49
CA TRP A 265 -9.02 13.12 4.72
C TRP A 265 -9.56 14.20 3.78
N VAL A 266 -10.63 13.91 3.04
CA VAL A 266 -11.29 14.87 2.16
C VAL A 266 -11.89 16.03 2.95
N THR A 267 -12.56 15.77 4.08
CA THR A 267 -13.12 16.86 4.89
C THR A 267 -12.03 17.77 5.45
N ASP A 268 -10.89 17.22 5.87
CA ASP A 268 -9.77 18.00 6.37
C ASP A 268 -9.21 18.94 5.30
N MET A 269 -9.19 18.54 4.02
CA MET A 269 -8.85 19.44 2.90
C MET A 269 -9.67 20.73 2.85
N PHE A 270 -10.91 20.71 3.33
CA PHE A 270 -11.77 21.90 3.35
C PHE A 270 -11.72 22.68 4.66
N ILE A 271 -11.24 22.08 5.76
CA ILE A 271 -11.30 22.67 7.10
C ILE A 271 -9.97 23.31 7.52
N ARG A 272 -8.83 22.63 7.32
CA ARG A 272 -7.51 23.11 7.78
C ARG A 272 -6.33 22.53 6.99
N PRO A 273 -5.18 23.23 6.94
CA PRO A 273 -3.94 22.63 6.48
C PRO A 273 -3.41 21.56 7.46
N PRO A 274 -2.59 20.61 7.00
CA PRO A 274 -1.77 19.79 7.89
C PRO A 274 -0.84 20.66 8.73
N ASP A 275 -0.52 20.22 9.96
CA ASP A 275 0.38 20.95 10.87
C ASP A 275 1.79 21.19 10.30
N THR A 276 2.17 20.41 9.28
CA THR A 276 3.46 20.48 8.61
C THR A 276 3.51 21.48 7.46
N MET A 277 2.38 22.12 7.09
CA MET A 277 2.25 22.93 5.88
C MET A 277 1.60 24.28 6.16
N LYS A 278 2.07 25.34 5.48
CA LYS A 278 1.45 26.66 5.58
C LYS A 278 0.11 26.70 4.85
N HIS A 279 -0.77 27.61 5.28
CA HIS A 279 -2.15 27.68 4.77
C HIS A 279 -2.22 28.01 3.26
N ASP A 280 -1.39 28.92 2.77
CA ASP A 280 -1.28 29.33 1.37
C ASP A 280 -0.73 28.19 0.48
N GLU A 281 0.29 27.49 0.96
CA GLU A 281 0.83 26.28 0.31
C GLU A 281 -0.24 25.18 0.21
N TRP A 282 -0.98 24.95 1.30
CA TRP A 282 -2.07 23.99 1.33
C TRP A 282 -3.21 24.34 0.37
N ALA A 283 -3.63 25.60 0.35
CA ALA A 283 -4.68 26.08 -0.56
C ALA A 283 -4.30 25.88 -2.03
N LYS A 284 -3.02 26.14 -2.38
CA LYS A 284 -2.49 25.88 -3.72
C LYS A 284 -2.46 24.39 -4.03
N ARG A 285 -1.92 23.57 -3.12
CA ARG A 285 -1.87 22.10 -3.27
C ARG A 285 -3.26 21.51 -3.48
N LYS A 286 -4.25 21.94 -2.69
CA LYS A 286 -5.65 21.55 -2.86
C LYS A 286 -6.19 21.92 -4.25
N SER A 287 -6.01 23.17 -4.65
CA SER A 287 -6.51 23.67 -5.95
C SER A 287 -5.91 22.89 -7.11
N ASP A 288 -4.60 22.63 -7.07
CA ASP A 288 -3.90 21.84 -8.07
C ASP A 288 -4.43 20.39 -8.08
N HIS A 289 -4.61 19.77 -6.92
CA HIS A 289 -5.17 18.42 -6.83
C HIS A 289 -6.57 18.32 -7.48
N LEU A 290 -7.46 19.25 -7.16
CA LEU A 290 -8.82 19.30 -7.75
C LEU A 290 -8.77 19.48 -9.27
N LEU A 291 -7.93 20.40 -9.76
CA LEU A 291 -7.80 20.65 -11.19
C LEU A 291 -7.26 19.42 -11.94
N ARG A 292 -6.27 18.73 -11.35
CA ARG A 292 -5.69 17.51 -11.93
C ARG A 292 -6.70 16.37 -11.97
N LEU A 293 -7.42 16.14 -10.87
CA LEU A 293 -8.47 15.12 -10.79
C LEU A 293 -9.59 15.41 -11.79
N GLN A 294 -10.05 16.66 -11.88
CA GLN A 294 -11.05 17.08 -12.86
C GLN A 294 -10.58 16.82 -14.30
N TYR A 295 -9.33 17.17 -14.61
CA TYR A 295 -8.75 16.94 -15.93
C TYR A 295 -8.62 15.45 -16.25
N ASP A 296 -8.18 14.62 -15.30
CA ASP A 296 -8.02 13.19 -15.54
C ASP A 296 -9.35 12.47 -15.71
N MET A 297 -10.40 12.90 -15.01
CA MET A 297 -11.73 12.31 -15.12
C MET A 297 -12.49 12.81 -16.35
N TYR A 298 -12.40 14.10 -16.67
CA TYR A 298 -13.29 14.74 -17.65
C TYR A 298 -12.58 15.44 -18.80
N GLY A 299 -11.25 15.48 -18.85
CA GLY A 299 -10.50 16.28 -19.83
C GLY A 299 -10.73 15.87 -21.29
N HIS A 300 -11.18 14.65 -21.54
CA HIS A 300 -11.59 14.17 -22.87
C HIS A 300 -13.05 14.48 -23.23
N LEU A 301 -13.82 15.11 -22.34
CA LEU A 301 -15.24 15.42 -22.52
C LEU A 301 -15.48 16.93 -22.62
N SER A 302 -16.28 17.34 -23.59
CA SER A 302 -16.84 18.69 -23.65
C SER A 302 -17.88 18.92 -22.55
N PRO A 303 -18.13 20.17 -22.12
CA PRO A 303 -19.20 20.50 -21.18
C PRO A 303 -20.58 19.97 -21.61
N SER A 304 -20.86 19.99 -22.92
CA SER A 304 -22.11 19.45 -23.47
C SER A 304 -22.24 17.93 -23.27
N GLN A 305 -21.14 17.18 -23.39
CA GLN A 305 -21.12 15.73 -23.17
C GLN A 305 -21.29 15.41 -21.69
N CYS A 306 -20.61 16.11 -20.79
CA CYS A 306 -20.81 15.97 -19.35
C CYS A 306 -22.29 16.20 -18.98
N LYS A 307 -22.90 17.27 -19.50
CA LYS A 307 -24.32 17.58 -19.28
C LYS A 307 -25.24 16.48 -19.82
N ARG A 308 -25.05 16.01 -21.07
CA ARG A 308 -25.87 14.94 -21.66
C ARG A 308 -25.77 13.62 -20.90
N ARG A 309 -24.60 13.32 -20.34
CA ARG A 309 -24.35 12.11 -19.56
C ARG A 309 -24.77 12.24 -18.08
N GLY A 310 -25.25 13.41 -17.66
CA GLY A 310 -25.63 13.66 -16.27
C GLY A 310 -24.44 13.64 -15.30
N LEU A 311 -23.22 13.90 -15.78
CA LEU A 311 -22.03 14.02 -14.95
C LEU A 311 -22.05 15.40 -14.28
N LYS A 312 -22.31 15.42 -12.97
CA LYS A 312 -22.33 16.60 -12.12
C LYS A 312 -21.50 16.30 -10.88
N THR A 313 -20.44 17.08 -10.67
CA THR A 313 -19.58 17.00 -9.49
C THR A 313 -19.38 18.40 -8.98
N ASN A 314 -19.82 18.67 -7.76
CA ASN A 314 -19.45 19.89 -7.05
C ASN A 314 -18.07 19.70 -6.42
N TRP A 315 -17.03 20.22 -7.08
CA TRP A 315 -15.64 20.12 -6.62
C TRP A 315 -15.34 20.85 -5.30
N ASN A 316 -16.29 21.64 -4.80
CA ASN A 316 -16.22 22.33 -3.51
C ASN A 316 -17.05 21.63 -2.41
N ASP A 317 -17.61 20.45 -2.69
CA ASP A 317 -18.34 19.64 -1.71
C ASP A 317 -17.56 18.36 -1.36
N ALA A 318 -17.41 18.10 -0.06
CA ALA A 318 -16.62 16.96 0.41
C ALA A 318 -17.22 15.60 0.01
N GLN A 319 -18.54 15.49 -0.11
CA GLN A 319 -19.19 14.23 -0.51
C GLN A 319 -18.99 13.97 -2.00
N ASP A 320 -19.17 14.98 -2.84
CA ASP A 320 -18.90 14.90 -4.28
C ASP A 320 -17.42 14.63 -4.57
N LEU A 321 -16.51 15.27 -3.83
CA LEU A 321 -15.08 14.99 -3.98
C LEU A 321 -14.71 13.57 -3.54
N THR A 322 -15.23 13.10 -2.41
CA THR A 322 -15.04 11.71 -1.97
C THR A 322 -15.52 10.73 -3.03
N ARG A 323 -16.71 10.96 -3.61
CA ARG A 323 -17.25 10.16 -4.71
C ARG A 323 -16.36 10.20 -5.95
N ALA A 324 -15.84 11.38 -6.31
CA ALA A 324 -14.95 11.55 -7.47
C ALA A 324 -13.65 10.77 -7.29
N MET A 325 -13.01 10.87 -6.13
CA MET A 325 -11.77 10.14 -5.81
C MET A 325 -11.96 8.62 -5.85
N VAL A 326 -13.07 8.09 -5.34
CA VAL A 326 -13.35 6.64 -5.46
C VAL A 326 -13.65 6.26 -6.91
N THR A 327 -14.32 7.13 -7.67
CA THR A 327 -14.59 6.90 -9.11
C THR A 327 -13.30 6.86 -9.92
N GLU A 328 -12.31 7.70 -9.62
CA GLU A 328 -10.99 7.73 -10.25
C GLU A 328 -10.33 6.35 -10.24
N LEU A 329 -10.45 5.60 -9.14
CA LEU A 329 -9.85 4.27 -9.01
C LEU A 329 -10.30 3.34 -10.14
N PHE A 330 -11.57 3.41 -10.52
CA PHE A 330 -12.18 2.60 -11.58
C PHE A 330 -11.97 3.21 -12.98
N LEU A 331 -11.48 4.44 -13.07
CA LEU A 331 -11.04 5.06 -14.32
C LEU A 331 -9.60 4.72 -14.66
N SER A 332 -8.77 4.46 -13.65
CA SER A 332 -7.36 4.09 -13.79
C SER A 332 -7.13 2.85 -14.67
N PRO A 333 -5.91 2.67 -15.19
CA PRO A 333 -5.51 1.42 -15.85
C PRO A 333 -5.34 0.23 -14.89
N ALA A 334 -5.24 0.47 -13.57
CA ALA A 334 -5.05 -0.56 -12.56
C ALA A 334 -6.17 -1.62 -12.62
N ARG A 335 -5.81 -2.90 -12.62
CA ARG A 335 -6.79 -4.00 -12.62
C ARG A 335 -7.23 -4.40 -11.22
N ASN A 336 -6.52 -3.93 -10.19
CA ASN A 336 -6.82 -4.24 -8.81
C ASN A 336 -7.07 -2.94 -8.04
N VAL A 337 -8.26 -2.81 -7.45
CA VAL A 337 -8.63 -1.71 -6.56
C VAL A 337 -8.80 -2.27 -5.16
N GLN A 338 -8.15 -1.65 -4.19
CA GLN A 338 -8.30 -1.93 -2.77
C GLN A 338 -9.05 -0.77 -2.10
N LEU A 339 -9.94 -1.11 -1.17
CA LEU A 339 -10.66 -0.15 -0.34
C LEU A 339 -10.54 -0.61 1.10
N PHE A 340 -10.12 0.28 1.99
CA PHE A 340 -10.06 -0.03 3.41
C PHE A 340 -11.47 0.03 4.01
N PHE A 341 -11.73 -0.76 5.06
CA PHE A 341 -13.09 -0.85 5.60
C PHE A 341 -13.58 0.51 6.13
N ALA A 342 -12.70 1.32 6.70
CA ALA A 342 -13.07 2.66 7.18
C ALA A 342 -13.59 3.55 6.04
N ASP A 343 -12.98 3.47 4.85
CA ASP A 343 -13.44 4.17 3.64
C ASP A 343 -14.80 3.65 3.20
N TRP A 344 -14.96 2.32 3.17
CA TRP A 344 -16.19 1.67 2.74
C TRP A 344 -17.39 2.11 3.58
N PHE A 345 -17.20 2.20 4.90
CA PHE A 345 -18.24 2.58 5.85
C PHE A 345 -18.33 4.09 6.12
N GLY A 346 -17.48 4.93 5.49
CA GLY A 346 -17.48 6.37 5.70
C GLY A 346 -17.17 6.77 7.14
N MET A 347 -16.29 5.99 7.80
CA MET A 347 -15.87 6.23 9.18
C MET A 347 -15.02 7.48 9.28
N ARG A 348 -15.02 8.12 10.46
CA ARG A 348 -14.23 9.33 10.72
C ARG A 348 -12.93 9.05 11.47
N ASP A 349 -12.94 8.03 12.33
CA ASP A 349 -11.78 7.71 13.15
C ASP A 349 -10.71 7.00 12.32
N ASN A 350 -9.45 7.16 12.72
CA ASN A 350 -8.32 6.48 12.12
C ASN A 350 -8.18 5.08 12.73
N TYR A 351 -7.83 4.09 11.91
CA TYR A 351 -7.57 2.75 12.42
C TYR A 351 -6.18 2.64 13.05
N ASN A 352 -5.19 3.32 12.47
CA ASN A 352 -3.85 3.45 13.00
C ASN A 352 -3.33 4.88 12.74
N GLN A 353 -2.52 5.39 13.66
CA GLN A 353 -1.74 6.60 13.51
C GLN A 353 -0.25 6.22 13.62
N PRO A 354 0.49 6.21 12.49
CA PRO A 354 1.91 5.89 12.48
C PRO A 354 2.72 6.79 13.42
N GLY A 355 3.70 6.20 14.10
CA GLY A 355 4.57 6.90 15.05
C GLY A 355 3.97 7.17 16.44
N LEU A 356 2.66 6.91 16.66
CA LEU A 356 2.05 6.99 17.99
C LEU A 356 2.07 5.61 18.67
N PHE A 357 2.59 5.53 19.89
CA PHE A 357 2.60 4.31 20.70
C PHE A 357 1.53 4.37 21.79
N ASP A 358 0.26 4.33 21.39
CA ASP A 358 -0.88 4.28 22.33
C ASP A 358 -1.86 3.18 21.93
N ASP A 359 -1.92 2.13 22.75
CA ASP A 359 -2.79 0.96 22.57
C ASP A 359 -4.29 1.32 22.68
N ASN A 360 -4.62 2.49 23.24
CA ASN A 360 -6.00 2.98 23.32
C ASN A 360 -6.45 3.69 22.04
N VAL A 361 -5.50 4.05 21.17
CA VAL A 361 -5.78 4.75 19.90
C VAL A 361 -5.65 3.78 18.73
N ASN A 362 -4.50 3.09 18.63
CA ASN A 362 -4.18 2.30 17.45
C ASN A 362 -4.83 0.91 17.48
N TRP A 363 -5.26 0.44 16.31
CA TRP A 363 -5.81 -0.91 16.10
C TRP A 363 -7.13 -1.19 16.85
N GLN A 364 -7.83 -0.14 17.31
CA GLN A 364 -9.07 -0.26 18.09
C GLN A 364 -10.35 0.00 17.31
N LEU A 365 -10.30 0.70 16.17
CA LEU A 365 -11.52 0.98 15.39
C LEU A 365 -12.20 -0.32 14.92
N ARG A 366 -13.52 -0.41 15.10
CA ARG A 366 -14.35 -1.58 14.77
C ARG A 366 -15.51 -1.20 13.87
N ILE A 367 -15.95 -2.18 13.08
CA ILE A 367 -17.25 -2.14 12.43
C ILE A 367 -18.32 -2.35 13.51
N PRO A 368 -19.34 -1.47 13.62
CA PRO A 368 -20.35 -1.58 14.67
C PRO A 368 -21.24 -2.82 14.48
N HIS A 369 -21.86 -3.33 15.54
CA HIS A 369 -22.73 -4.51 15.45
C HIS A 369 -23.94 -4.31 14.54
N ASP A 370 -24.46 -3.08 14.43
CA ASP A 370 -25.55 -2.66 13.54
C ASP A 370 -25.06 -2.14 12.18
N TYR A 371 -23.92 -2.67 11.71
CA TYR A 371 -23.19 -2.17 10.52
C TYR A 371 -24.05 -1.94 9.28
N GLN A 372 -25.10 -2.75 9.06
CA GLN A 372 -26.00 -2.54 7.93
C GLN A 372 -26.69 -1.18 8.04
N LYS A 373 -27.39 -0.92 9.15
CA LYS A 373 -28.07 0.36 9.39
C LYS A 373 -27.09 1.53 9.35
N ALA A 374 -25.92 1.37 9.98
CA ALA A 374 -24.86 2.37 9.95
C ALA A 374 -24.36 2.67 8.53
N TYR A 375 -24.14 1.63 7.71
CA TYR A 375 -23.70 1.76 6.32
C TYR A 375 -24.72 2.50 5.45
N PHE A 376 -25.98 2.07 5.43
CA PHE A 376 -27.02 2.73 4.63
C PHE A 376 -27.24 4.18 5.06
N LYS A 377 -27.21 4.48 6.36
CA LYS A 377 -27.26 5.86 6.87
C LYS A 377 -26.05 6.68 6.40
N ALA A 378 -24.86 6.11 6.40
CA ALA A 378 -23.66 6.80 5.94
C ALA A 378 -23.68 7.02 4.41
N VAL A 379 -24.23 6.07 3.64
CA VAL A 379 -24.40 6.21 2.18
C VAL A 379 -25.39 7.31 1.84
N SER A 380 -26.57 7.34 2.48
CA SER A 380 -27.59 8.37 2.23
C SER A 380 -27.12 9.78 2.61
N GLN A 381 -26.17 9.88 3.55
CA GLN A 381 -25.48 11.11 3.92
C GLN A 381 -24.26 11.45 3.05
N GLY A 382 -23.94 10.62 2.05
CA GLY A 382 -22.80 10.81 1.16
C GLY A 382 -21.42 10.63 1.81
N LYS A 383 -21.35 9.95 2.95
CA LYS A 383 -20.10 9.70 3.70
C LYS A 383 -19.46 8.37 3.34
N ALA A 384 -20.28 7.34 3.12
CA ALA A 384 -19.83 5.99 2.76
C ALA A 384 -19.89 5.74 1.24
N ILE A 385 -19.20 4.70 0.79
CA ILE A 385 -19.11 4.36 -0.63
C ILE A 385 -20.41 3.72 -1.11
N ASN A 386 -21.07 4.37 -2.08
CA ASN A 386 -22.11 3.76 -2.90
C ASN A 386 -21.45 3.17 -4.17
N LEU A 387 -21.00 1.92 -4.10
CA LEU A 387 -20.23 1.30 -5.20
C LEU A 387 -21.01 1.26 -6.54
N PRO A 388 -22.30 0.87 -6.59
CA PRO A 388 -23.06 0.91 -7.84
C PRO A 388 -23.05 2.29 -8.50
N ARG A 389 -23.25 3.35 -7.70
CA ARG A 389 -23.20 4.74 -8.14
C ARG A 389 -21.82 5.12 -8.71
N THR A 390 -20.75 4.73 -8.02
CA THR A 390 -19.37 4.94 -8.45
C THR A 390 -19.08 4.26 -9.79
N LEU A 391 -19.41 2.97 -9.92
CA LEU A 391 -19.19 2.20 -11.15
C LEU A 391 -19.98 2.79 -12.32
N ARG A 392 -21.24 3.15 -12.09
CA ARG A 392 -22.08 3.83 -13.07
C ARG A 392 -21.47 5.15 -13.55
N ASN A 393 -20.97 5.98 -12.63
CA ASN A 393 -20.29 7.23 -12.99
C ASN A 393 -19.04 6.94 -13.84
N GLY A 394 -18.23 5.96 -13.44
CA GLY A 394 -17.06 5.53 -14.21
C GLY A 394 -17.42 5.08 -15.63
N LEU A 395 -18.49 4.29 -15.79
CA LEU A 395 -19.00 3.85 -17.10
C LEU A 395 -19.46 5.03 -17.97
N LYS A 396 -20.22 5.98 -17.40
CA LYS A 396 -20.65 7.21 -18.11
C LYS A 396 -19.45 8.07 -18.55
N ILE A 397 -18.39 8.11 -17.75
CA ILE A 397 -17.15 8.83 -18.10
C ILE A 397 -16.41 8.13 -19.25
N LYS A 398 -16.26 6.80 -19.18
CA LYS A 398 -15.58 5.96 -20.18
C LYS A 398 -16.36 5.78 -21.48
N GLN A 399 -17.65 6.16 -21.51
CA GLN A 399 -18.48 6.05 -22.70
C GLN A 399 -17.83 6.80 -23.89
N PRO A 400 -17.73 6.18 -25.08
CA PRO A 400 -17.25 6.84 -26.30
C PRO A 400 -18.08 8.09 -26.67
N ALA A 401 -17.51 9.00 -27.46
CA ALA A 401 -18.16 10.26 -27.82
C ALA A 401 -19.41 10.10 -28.72
N GLY A 402 -19.50 8.99 -29.47
CA GLY A 402 -20.63 8.66 -30.35
C GLY A 402 -21.85 8.09 -29.62
N PRO A 403 -22.99 7.90 -30.31
CA PRO A 403 -24.17 7.25 -29.74
C PRO A 403 -23.80 5.83 -29.31
N CYS A 404 -24.00 5.53 -28.01
CA CYS A 404 -23.82 4.17 -27.50
C CYS A 404 -25.07 3.37 -27.88
N THR A 405 -24.93 2.53 -28.91
CA THR A 405 -25.97 1.60 -29.38
C THR A 405 -25.92 0.25 -28.65
N ASP A 406 -24.97 0.09 -27.72
CA ASP A 406 -24.81 -1.13 -26.95
C ASP A 406 -25.92 -1.27 -25.90
N LYS A 407 -26.85 -2.19 -26.16
CA LYS A 407 -27.94 -2.52 -25.25
C LYS A 407 -27.42 -3.06 -23.91
N ALA A 408 -26.29 -3.75 -23.88
CA ALA A 408 -25.70 -4.28 -22.65
C ALA A 408 -25.20 -3.15 -21.75
N PHE A 409 -24.55 -2.13 -22.32
CA PHE A 409 -24.16 -0.92 -21.57
C PHE A 409 -25.38 -0.22 -20.96
N GLY A 410 -26.43 -0.01 -21.76
CA GLY A 410 -27.66 0.62 -21.28
C GLY A 410 -28.34 -0.17 -20.15
N SER A 411 -28.37 -1.50 -20.26
CA SER A 411 -28.92 -2.39 -19.22
C SER A 411 -28.12 -2.32 -17.93
N LEU A 412 -26.78 -2.41 -18.02
CA LEU A 412 -25.89 -2.35 -16.86
C LEU A 412 -26.00 -1.00 -16.13
N VAL A 413 -26.04 0.11 -16.87
CA VAL A 413 -26.20 1.45 -16.27
C VAL A 413 -27.53 1.55 -15.51
N LYS A 414 -28.63 1.02 -16.07
CA LYS A 414 -29.94 1.00 -15.39
C LYS A 414 -29.94 0.15 -14.14
N GLU A 415 -29.31 -1.02 -14.17
CA GLU A 415 -29.18 -1.91 -13.00
C GLU A 415 -28.37 -1.23 -11.89
N LEU A 416 -27.23 -0.63 -12.23
CA LEU A 416 -26.41 0.12 -11.28
C LEU A 416 -27.16 1.34 -10.72
N ASP A 417 -27.97 2.03 -11.51
CA ASP A 417 -28.85 3.12 -11.05
C ASP A 417 -29.88 2.61 -10.04
N HIS A 418 -30.51 1.46 -10.30
CA HIS A 418 -31.46 0.84 -9.38
C HIS A 418 -30.80 0.42 -8.05
N LEU A 419 -29.66 -0.27 -8.11
CA LEU A 419 -28.90 -0.66 -6.92
C LEU A 419 -28.38 0.53 -6.13
N ALA A 420 -27.92 1.59 -6.82
CA ALA A 420 -27.51 2.82 -6.17
C ALA A 420 -28.65 3.45 -5.37
N ALA A 421 -29.86 3.51 -5.96
CA ALA A 421 -31.04 4.06 -5.31
C ALA A 421 -31.44 3.26 -4.04
N ILE A 422 -31.39 1.92 -4.09
CA ILE A 422 -31.62 1.08 -2.91
C ILE A 422 -30.67 1.44 -1.76
N LEU A 423 -29.40 1.69 -2.06
CA LEU A 423 -28.42 2.06 -1.03
C LEU A 423 -28.61 3.49 -0.49
N ASP A 424 -29.21 4.38 -1.28
CA ASP A 424 -29.50 5.76 -0.87
C ASP A 424 -30.76 5.87 -0.01
N GLU A 425 -31.65 4.88 -0.06
CA GLU A 425 -32.84 4.85 0.80
C GLU A 425 -32.43 4.71 2.27
N PRO A 426 -32.82 5.66 3.14
CA PRO A 426 -32.54 5.53 4.56
C PRO A 426 -33.28 4.30 5.09
N VAL A 427 -32.53 3.37 5.71
CA VAL A 427 -33.11 2.21 6.40
C VAL A 427 -34.10 2.71 7.45
N ARG A 428 -35.39 2.40 7.24
CA ARG A 428 -36.49 2.76 8.14
C ARG A 428 -36.32 2.10 9.52
#